data_AF-A0A426XTH9-F1
#
_entry.id   AF-A0A426XTH9-F1
#
_cell.length_a   1.000
_cell.length_b   1.000
_cell.length_c   1.000
_cell.angle_alpha   90.00
_cell.angle_beta   90.00
_cell.angle_gamma   90.00
#
_symmetry.space_group_name_H-M   'P 1'
#
loop_
_entity.id
_entity.type
_entity.pdbx_description
1 polymer ?
#
loop_
_entity_poly.entity_id
_entity_poly.type
_entity_poly.pdbx_seq_one_letter_code
_entity_poly.pdbx_strand_id
1 'polypeptide(L)'
;MWASQTTRKTLTWESSFSLAFHTKVVLSSDVVYPTPRVESYEEQASYKKLWEKIDLLEERRAKVHLKALACKKAIAKLYNCKVYPKQIMMDNLVLRKAMDSDPTRAQDKLAPNLEGPYRVVDTI
;
A
#
# COMPACT_ATOMS: atom_id res chain seq x y z
N MET A 1 -28.12 2.33 38.00
CA MET A 1 -27.47 2.04 36.70
C MET A 1 -26.31 1.04 36.81
N TRP A 2 -25.37 1.19 37.75
CA TRP A 2 -24.21 0.28 37.90
C TRP A 2 -24.58 -1.19 38.19
N ALA A 3 -25.48 -1.41 39.15
CA ALA A 3 -25.93 -2.77 39.51
C ALA A 3 -26.52 -3.53 38.30
N SER A 4 -27.25 -2.84 37.44
CA SER A 4 -27.85 -3.42 36.24
C SER A 4 -26.83 -3.89 35.19
N GLN A 5 -25.60 -3.37 35.23
CA GLN A 5 -24.53 -3.74 34.29
C GLN A 5 -23.67 -4.92 34.79
N THR A 6 -23.50 -5.06 36.12
CA THR A 6 -22.61 -6.06 36.74
C THR A 6 -23.33 -7.35 37.18
N THR A 7 -24.67 -7.36 37.26
CA THR A 7 -25.43 -8.58 37.55
C THR A 7 -25.47 -9.53 36.34
N ARG A 8 -25.19 -10.82 36.57
CA ARG A 8 -25.30 -11.87 35.55
C ARG A 8 -26.75 -12.05 35.14
N LYS A 9 -27.02 -12.03 33.84
CA LYS A 9 -28.35 -12.36 33.32
C LYS A 9 -28.47 -13.89 33.22
N THR A 10 -29.60 -14.42 33.67
CA THR A 10 -29.87 -15.87 33.82
C THR A 10 -29.74 -16.67 32.52
N LEU A 11 -29.85 -16.02 31.35
CA LEU A 11 -29.80 -16.70 30.05
C LEU A 11 -28.38 -16.94 29.48
N THR A 12 -27.36 -16.21 29.96
CA THR A 12 -26.00 -16.28 29.36
C THR A 12 -24.92 -16.46 30.42
N TRP A 13 -25.26 -16.46 31.71
CA TRP A 13 -24.33 -16.54 32.86
C TRP A 13 -23.18 -15.50 32.85
N GLU A 14 -23.22 -14.56 31.92
CA GLU A 14 -22.25 -13.49 31.70
C GLU A 14 -22.95 -12.14 31.88
N SER A 15 -22.23 -11.17 32.46
CA SER A 15 -22.71 -9.80 32.64
C SER A 15 -22.48 -8.99 31.37
N SER A 16 -23.34 -8.00 31.11
CA SER A 16 -23.27 -7.14 29.91
C SER A 16 -21.90 -6.44 29.75
N PHE A 17 -21.19 -6.15 30.84
CA PHE A 17 -19.84 -5.60 30.81
C PHE A 17 -18.80 -6.62 30.32
N SER A 18 -18.90 -7.87 30.77
CA SER A 18 -18.01 -8.95 30.35
C SER A 18 -18.11 -9.24 28.86
N LEU A 19 -19.28 -9.02 28.25
CA LEU A 19 -19.46 -9.23 26.81
C LEU A 19 -18.78 -8.13 25.97
N ALA A 20 -18.83 -6.88 26.44
CA ALA A 20 -18.24 -5.74 25.72
C ALA A 20 -16.71 -5.72 25.81
N PHE A 21 -16.16 -6.16 26.95
CA PHE A 21 -14.72 -6.08 27.23
C PHE A 21 -14.05 -7.46 27.34
N HIS A 22 -14.78 -8.54 27.05
CA HIS A 22 -14.30 -9.94 27.09
C HIS A 22 -13.55 -10.33 28.38
N THR A 23 -13.87 -9.67 29.50
CA THR A 23 -13.16 -9.80 30.78
C THR A 23 -14.16 -9.83 31.93
N LYS A 24 -14.01 -10.84 32.81
CA LYS A 24 -14.86 -11.01 33.99
C LYS A 24 -14.53 -9.93 35.01
N VAL A 25 -15.50 -9.09 35.38
CA VAL A 25 -15.30 -8.05 36.41
C VAL A 25 -15.07 -8.71 37.76
N VAL A 26 -13.81 -8.79 38.16
CA VAL A 26 -13.39 -8.95 39.55
C VAL A 26 -13.32 -7.54 40.11
N LEU A 27 -14.09 -7.23 41.17
CA LEU A 27 -13.91 -5.99 41.92
C LEU A 27 -12.45 -5.90 42.35
N SER A 28 -11.68 -5.00 41.74
CA SER A 28 -10.38 -4.62 42.29
C SER A 28 -10.65 -3.83 43.56
N SER A 29 -10.47 -4.46 44.72
CA SER A 29 -10.13 -3.68 45.90
C SER A 29 -8.80 -3.01 45.58
N ASP A 30 -8.78 -1.69 45.51
CA ASP A 30 -7.64 -0.86 45.14
C ASP A 30 -6.44 -1.06 46.09
N VAL A 31 -5.72 -2.16 45.90
CA VAL A 31 -4.38 -2.37 46.45
C VAL A 31 -3.53 -2.81 45.28
N VAL A 32 -2.94 -1.81 44.61
CA VAL A 32 -1.93 -2.02 43.58
C VAL A 32 -0.67 -2.52 44.30
N TYR A 33 -0.56 -3.84 44.45
CA TYR A 33 0.72 -4.46 44.73
C TYR A 33 1.55 -4.43 43.44
N PRO A 34 2.73 -3.81 43.42
CA PRO A 34 3.64 -3.98 42.29
C PRO A 34 3.93 -5.48 42.17
N THR A 35 3.55 -6.07 41.04
CA THR A 35 3.95 -7.44 40.75
C THR A 35 5.45 -7.44 40.43
N PRO A 36 6.20 -8.53 40.68
CA PRO A 36 7.64 -8.60 40.39
C PRO A 36 8.01 -8.24 38.94
N ARG A 37 7.04 -8.35 38.03
CA ARG A 37 7.14 -7.94 36.62
C ARG A 37 7.27 -6.42 36.42
N VAL A 38 6.69 -5.63 37.31
CA VAL A 38 6.74 -4.16 37.29
C VAL A 38 8.03 -3.66 37.96
N GLU A 39 8.49 -4.33 39.01
CA GLU A 39 9.74 -3.97 39.71
C GLU A 39 11.00 -4.31 38.89
N SER A 40 10.92 -5.33 38.04
CA SER A 40 12.00 -5.71 37.11
C SER A 40 11.89 -5.04 35.73
N TYR A 41 10.95 -4.13 35.53
CA TYR A 41 10.73 -3.47 34.25
C TYR A 41 11.78 -2.38 34.01
N GLU A 42 12.77 -2.71 33.17
CA GLU A 42 13.77 -1.72 32.74
C GLU A 42 13.31 -1.02 31.46
N GLU A 43 12.64 0.10 31.67
CA GLU A 43 12.01 0.91 30.63
C GLU A 43 13.01 1.36 29.55
N GLN A 44 14.23 1.77 29.95
CA GLN A 44 15.30 2.18 29.03
C GLN A 44 15.76 1.04 28.10
N ALA A 45 15.87 -0.18 28.62
CA ALA A 45 16.22 -1.35 27.83
C ALA A 45 15.09 -1.73 26.85
N SER A 46 13.83 -1.51 27.23
CA SER A 46 12.66 -1.70 26.36
C SER A 46 12.64 -0.69 25.21
N TYR A 47 12.84 0.60 25.50
CA TYR A 47 12.91 1.64 24.47
C TYR A 47 14.08 1.42 23.51
N LYS A 48 15.27 1.07 24.02
CA LYS A 48 16.43 0.78 23.16
C LYS A 48 16.14 -0.37 22.18
N LYS A 49 15.54 -1.46 22.67
CA LYS A 49 15.11 -2.58 21.82
C LYS A 49 14.02 -2.19 20.82
N LEU A 50 13.17 -1.22 21.16
CA LEU A 50 12.16 -0.70 20.23
C LEU A 50 12.82 0.11 19.11
N TRP A 51 13.76 0.99 19.42
CA TRP A 51 14.52 1.77 18.44
C TRP A 51 15.31 0.88 17.49
N GLU A 52 16.06 -0.08 18.01
CA GLU A 52 16.81 -1.05 17.18
C GLU A 52 15.90 -1.81 16.19
N LYS A 53 14.67 -2.14 16.61
CA LYS A 53 13.68 -2.78 15.73
C LYS A 53 13.15 -1.84 14.66
N ILE A 54 12.95 -0.56 14.99
CA ILE A 54 12.50 0.45 14.03
C ILE A 54 13.59 0.67 12.98
N ASP A 55 14.84 0.87 13.40
CA ASP A 55 15.98 1.07 12.50
C ASP A 55 16.14 -0.10 11.52
N LEU A 56 16.07 -1.33 12.02
CA LEU A 56 16.14 -2.53 11.19
C LEU A 56 15.04 -2.59 10.11
N LEU A 57 13.83 -2.12 10.44
CA LEU A 57 12.72 -2.04 9.47
C LEU A 57 12.98 -0.97 8.41
N GLU A 58 13.51 0.19 8.81
CA GLU A 58 13.86 1.26 7.88
C GLU A 58 14.98 0.85 6.93
N GLU A 59 16.04 0.23 7.44
CA GLU A 59 17.13 -0.32 6.61
C GLU A 59 16.61 -1.34 5.59
N ARG A 60 15.71 -2.24 6.02
CA ARG A 60 15.11 -3.22 5.13
C ARG A 60 14.28 -2.54 4.04
N ARG A 61 13.48 -1.53 4.39
CA ARG A 61 12.69 -0.74 3.43
C ARG A 61 13.61 -0.02 2.44
N ALA A 62 14.63 0.67 2.93
CA ALA A 62 15.61 1.37 2.09
C ALA A 62 16.29 0.43 1.10
N LYS A 63 16.69 -0.77 1.54
CA LYS A 63 17.29 -1.80 0.67
C LYS A 63 16.33 -2.29 -0.40
N VAL A 64 15.06 -2.51 -0.07
CA VAL A 64 14.02 -2.89 -1.04
C VAL A 64 13.76 -1.75 -2.04
N HIS A 65 13.67 -0.51 -1.56
CA HIS A 65 13.50 0.67 -2.40
C HIS A 65 14.66 0.84 -3.38
N LEU A 66 15.90 0.69 -2.93
CA LEU A 66 17.09 0.78 -3.78
C LEU A 66 17.07 -0.29 -4.88
N LYS A 67 16.72 -1.53 -4.54
CA LYS A 67 16.55 -2.61 -5.54
C LYS A 67 15.43 -2.29 -6.54
N ALA A 68 14.31 -1.77 -6.06
CA ALA A 68 13.19 -1.40 -6.93
C ALA A 68 13.58 -0.26 -7.89
N LEU A 69 14.30 0.77 -7.41
CA LEU A 69 14.82 1.85 -8.24
C LEU A 69 15.84 1.35 -9.27
N ALA A 70 16.75 0.46 -8.87
CA ALA A 70 17.71 -0.15 -9.78
C ALA A 70 17.01 -0.95 -10.88
N CYS A 71 16.00 -1.75 -10.52
CA CYS A 71 15.18 -2.49 -11.47
C CYS A 71 14.44 -1.56 -12.45
N LYS A 72 13.74 -0.54 -11.94
CA LYS A 72 13.07 0.46 -12.77
C LYS A 72 14.04 1.14 -13.74
N LYS A 73 15.23 1.53 -13.27
CA LYS A 73 16.27 2.15 -14.10
C LYS A 73 16.79 1.20 -15.18
N ALA A 74 16.97 -0.08 -14.86
CA ALA A 74 17.38 -1.09 -15.83
C ALA A 74 16.31 -1.29 -16.92
N ILE A 75 15.04 -1.40 -16.54
CA ILE A 75 13.92 -1.51 -17.47
C ILE A 75 13.82 -0.27 -18.36
N ALA A 76 13.91 0.94 -17.78
CA ALA A 76 13.87 2.19 -18.52
C ALA A 76 15.02 2.29 -19.54
N LYS A 77 16.24 1.88 -19.17
CA LYS A 77 17.36 1.80 -20.12
C LYS A 77 17.06 0.84 -21.26
N LEU A 78 16.56 -0.35 -20.95
CA LEU A 78 16.26 -1.37 -21.96
C LEU A 78 15.18 -0.91 -22.95
N TYR A 79 14.18 -0.18 -22.45
CA TYR A 79 13.14 0.43 -23.26
C TYR A 79 13.69 1.57 -24.13
N ASN A 80 14.43 2.52 -23.54
CA ASN A 80 14.99 3.68 -24.23
C ASN A 80 16.03 3.29 -25.30
N CYS A 81 16.75 2.18 -25.13
CA CYS A 81 17.63 1.67 -26.19
C CYS A 81 16.88 1.16 -27.43
N LYS A 82 15.61 0.73 -27.27
CA LYS A 82 14.79 0.21 -28.37
C LYS A 82 13.88 1.27 -28.98
N VAL A 83 13.52 2.29 -28.20
CA VAL A 83 12.64 3.38 -28.61
C VAL A 83 13.47 4.63 -28.79
N TYR A 84 13.74 4.97 -30.05
CA TYR A 84 14.27 6.28 -30.41
C TYR A 84 13.12 7.29 -30.39
N PRO A 85 13.11 8.27 -29.48
CA PRO A 85 12.10 9.31 -29.50
C PRO A 85 12.23 10.10 -30.80
N LYS A 86 11.27 9.90 -31.70
CA LYS A 86 11.19 10.66 -32.95
C LYS A 86 10.51 11.98 -32.65
N GLN A 87 11.24 13.08 -32.80
CA GLN A 87 10.63 14.41 -32.75
C GLN A 87 9.68 14.56 -33.94
N ILE A 88 8.42 14.81 -33.63
CA ILE A 88 7.39 15.10 -34.62
C ILE A 88 7.27 16.62 -34.66
N MET A 89 7.51 17.21 -35.82
CA MET A 89 7.32 18.63 -36.06
C MET A 89 6.10 18.84 -36.94
N MET A 90 5.59 20.07 -36.95
CA MET A 90 4.63 20.54 -37.95
C MET A 90 5.11 20.12 -39.35
N ASP A 91 4.18 19.76 -40.22
CA ASP A 91 4.44 19.28 -41.58
C ASP A 91 5.00 17.86 -41.73
N ASN A 92 5.41 17.19 -40.65
CA ASN A 92 5.86 15.80 -40.73
C ASN A 92 4.70 14.87 -41.14
N LEU A 93 5.02 13.90 -42.01
CA LEU A 93 4.13 12.80 -42.34
C LEU A 93 4.29 11.67 -41.32
N VAL A 94 3.18 11.30 -40.68
CA VAL A 94 3.13 10.25 -39.66
C VAL A 94 2.03 9.24 -39.97
N LEU A 95 2.28 7.97 -39.63
CA LEU A 95 1.26 6.94 -39.68
C LEU A 95 0.50 6.92 -38.35
N ARG A 96 -0.84 6.86 -38.40
CA ARG A 96 -1.67 6.75 -37.19
C ARG A 96 -2.11 5.30 -37.01
N LYS A 97 -2.28 4.87 -35.77
CA LYS A 97 -2.87 3.55 -35.50
C LYS A 97 -4.32 3.58 -35.96
N ALA A 98 -4.73 2.61 -36.78
CA ALA A 98 -6.05 2.64 -37.43
C ALA A 98 -7.21 2.70 -36.43
N MET A 99 -7.06 2.06 -35.27
CA MET A 99 -8.04 2.11 -34.17
C MET A 99 -8.22 3.51 -33.56
N ASP A 100 -7.17 4.34 -33.58
CA ASP A 100 -7.23 5.69 -33.04
C ASP A 100 -7.88 6.66 -34.04
N SER A 101 -7.91 6.33 -35.33
CA SER A 101 -8.51 7.14 -36.39
C SER A 101 -10.00 6.81 -36.55
N ASP A 102 -10.34 5.51 -36.64
CA ASP A 102 -11.72 5.01 -36.72
C ASP A 102 -11.91 3.87 -35.70
N PRO A 103 -12.49 4.17 -34.52
CA PRO A 103 -12.78 3.17 -33.49
C PRO A 103 -13.83 2.13 -33.90
N THR A 104 -14.65 2.44 -34.92
CA THR A 104 -15.75 1.59 -35.39
C THR A 104 -15.27 0.55 -36.41
N ARG A 105 -14.04 0.72 -36.93
CA ARG A 105 -13.44 -0.19 -37.89
C ARG A 105 -13.29 -1.59 -37.29
N ALA A 106 -13.95 -2.56 -37.90
CA ALA A 106 -13.80 -3.96 -37.53
C ALA A 106 -12.32 -4.37 -37.67
N GLN A 107 -11.72 -4.88 -36.58
CA GLN A 107 -10.38 -5.45 -36.61
C GLN A 107 -10.42 -6.83 -37.25
N ASP A 108 -10.59 -6.86 -38.57
CA ASP A 108 -10.33 -8.07 -39.32
C ASP A 108 -8.85 -8.42 -39.14
N LYS A 109 -8.56 -9.72 -38.96
CA LYS A 109 -7.19 -10.23 -38.72
C LYS A 109 -6.18 -9.86 -39.81
N LEU A 110 -6.66 -9.42 -40.97
CA LEU A 110 -5.87 -9.03 -42.14
C LEU A 110 -5.91 -7.50 -42.41
N ALA A 111 -6.64 -6.72 -41.61
CA ALA A 111 -6.68 -5.28 -41.78
C ALA A 111 -5.35 -4.63 -41.36
N PRO A 112 -4.85 -3.62 -42.10
CA PRO A 112 -3.67 -2.87 -41.69
C PRO A 112 -3.84 -2.21 -40.31
N ASN A 113 -2.84 -2.40 -39.43
CA ASN A 113 -2.81 -1.81 -38.08
C ASN A 113 -2.50 -0.31 -38.08
N LEU A 114 -1.82 0.16 -39.12
CA LEU A 114 -1.47 1.56 -39.35
C LEU A 114 -2.27 2.08 -40.53
N GLU A 115 -2.75 3.29 -40.41
CA GLU A 115 -3.55 3.99 -41.39
C GLU A 115 -2.85 5.27 -41.80
N GLY A 116 -2.85 5.52 -43.12
CA GLY A 116 -2.62 6.80 -43.78
C GLY A 116 -1.31 7.54 -43.45
N PRO A 117 -0.73 8.26 -44.43
CA PRO A 117 0.22 9.32 -44.10
C PRO A 117 -0.56 10.59 -43.73
N TYR A 118 -0.57 10.94 -42.45
CA TYR A 118 -1.18 12.17 -41.92
C TYR A 118 -0.13 13.27 -41.80
N ARG A 119 -0.50 14.51 -42.12
CA ARG A 119 0.35 15.69 -41.91
C ARG A 119 0.06 16.29 -40.55
N VAL A 120 1.12 16.56 -39.79
CA VAL A 120 1.01 17.16 -38.46
C VAL A 120 0.69 18.65 -38.63
N VAL A 121 -0.50 19.05 -38.19
CA VAL A 121 -0.96 20.44 -38.30
C VAL A 121 -0.50 21.26 -37.10
N ASP A 122 -0.50 20.71 -35.89
CA ASP A 122 -0.03 21.40 -34.68
C ASP A 122 0.71 20.43 -33.74
N THR A 123 1.66 20.96 -32.98
CA THR A 123 2.39 20.27 -31.91
C THR A 123 2.17 20.99 -30.59
N ILE A 124 1.83 20.23 -29.53
CA ILE A 124 1.55 20.71 -28.17
C ILE A 124 2.86 20.95 -27.41
#